data_AF-A0A7S3IXM0-F1
#
_entry.id   AF-A0A7S3IXM0-F1
#
_cell.length_a   1.000
_cell.length_b   1.000
_cell.length_c   1.000
_cell.angle_alpha   90.00
_cell.angle_beta   90.00
_cell.angle_gamma   90.00
#
_symmetry.space_group_name_H-M   'P 1'
#
loop_
_entity.id
_entity.type
_entity.pdbx_description
1 polymer ?
#
loop_
_entity_poly.entity_id
_entity_poly.type
_entity_poly.pdbx_seq_one_letter_code
_entity_poly.pdbx_strand_id
1 'polypeptide(L)'
;MEVDDPRVHRFYRQIGCVFNNRHFFANIQSDDRVVNVEWDFEDEYLWKSMSKQYINSLQPSNGVGYLMPSSTLNVADEEKTLEKILRDKVAGIRKNDGGNLATHWDHQ
;
A
#
# COMPACT_ATOMS: atom_id res chain seq x y z
N MET A 1 -18.14 -11.03 -26.01
CA MET A 1 -17.04 -11.70 -25.29
C MET A 1 -17.65 -12.86 -24.52
N GLU A 2 -17.10 -14.07 -24.68
CA GLU A 2 -17.65 -15.28 -24.07
C GLU A 2 -17.59 -15.22 -22.53
N VAL A 3 -18.66 -15.70 -21.89
CA VAL A 3 -18.95 -15.54 -20.46
C VAL A 3 -18.03 -16.37 -19.55
N ASP A 4 -17.20 -17.24 -20.14
CA ASP A 4 -16.39 -18.25 -19.44
C ASP A 4 -14.87 -18.02 -19.48
N ASP A 5 -14.37 -16.84 -19.89
CA ASP A 5 -12.93 -16.55 -19.75
C ASP A 5 -12.56 -16.39 -18.26
N PRO A 6 -11.71 -17.26 -17.70
CA PRO A 6 -11.32 -17.22 -16.28
C PRO A 6 -10.50 -15.97 -15.91
N ARG A 7 -10.00 -15.20 -16.89
CA ARG A 7 -9.35 -13.89 -16.69
C ARG A 7 -10.36 -12.77 -16.47
N VAL A 8 -11.63 -12.99 -16.84
CA VAL A 8 -12.73 -12.08 -16.53
C VAL A 8 -13.14 -12.37 -15.09
N HIS A 9 -12.44 -11.72 -14.15
CA HIS A 9 -12.73 -11.80 -12.73
C HIS A 9 -14.22 -11.62 -12.48
N ARG A 10 -14.91 -12.72 -12.10
CA ARG A 10 -16.36 -12.76 -11.85
C ARG A 10 -16.84 -11.78 -10.76
N PHE A 11 -15.93 -11.10 -10.08
CA PHE A 11 -16.14 -10.28 -8.90
C PHE A 11 -16.34 -8.79 -9.20
N TYR A 12 -15.88 -8.27 -10.34
CA TYR A 12 -16.03 -6.84 -10.68
C TYR A 12 -17.14 -6.66 -11.71
N ARG A 13 -18.39 -6.82 -11.25
CA ARG A 13 -19.58 -6.71 -12.11
C ARG A 13 -20.29 -5.37 -12.01
N GLN A 14 -20.06 -4.63 -10.95
CA GLN A 14 -20.75 -3.39 -10.63
C GLN A 14 -19.77 -2.29 -10.26
N ILE A 15 -20.17 -1.03 -10.49
CA ILE A 15 -19.35 0.15 -10.20
C ILE A 15 -20.15 1.09 -9.33
N GLY A 16 -19.75 1.24 -8.06
CA GLY A 16 -20.39 2.18 -7.14
C GLY A 16 -19.81 3.60 -7.20
N CYS A 17 -18.53 3.74 -7.56
CA CYS A 17 -17.88 5.06 -7.66
C CYS A 17 -16.61 5.01 -8.51
N VAL A 18 -16.18 6.18 -8.97
CA VAL A 18 -14.94 6.41 -9.71
C VAL A 18 -14.26 7.64 -9.12
N PHE A 19 -12.97 7.56 -8.85
CA PHE A 19 -12.23 8.66 -8.25
C PHE A 19 -10.78 8.73 -8.69
N ASN A 20 -10.20 9.90 -8.53
CA ASN A 20 -8.77 10.15 -8.63
C ASN A 20 -8.37 11.20 -7.58
N ASN A 21 -7.15 11.74 -7.68
CA ASN A 21 -6.63 12.75 -6.76
C ASN A 21 -7.32 14.13 -6.84
N ARG A 22 -8.27 14.32 -7.77
CA ARG A 22 -8.93 15.62 -8.03
C ARG A 22 -10.46 15.53 -8.05
N HIS A 23 -11.00 14.36 -8.35
CA HIS A 23 -12.41 14.14 -8.61
C HIS A 23 -12.89 12.85 -7.95
N PHE A 24 -14.15 12.87 -7.52
CA PHE A 24 -14.87 11.71 -7.02
C PHE A 24 -16.29 11.77 -7.57
N PHE A 25 -16.75 10.66 -8.13
CA PHE A 25 -18.09 10.50 -8.71
C PHE A 25 -18.73 9.23 -8.12
N ALA A 26 -19.91 9.39 -7.52
CA ALA A 26 -20.75 8.26 -7.11
C ALA A 26 -21.67 7.87 -8.27
N ASN A 27 -21.74 6.58 -8.57
CA ASN A 27 -22.70 6.05 -9.54
C ASN A 27 -24.10 6.07 -8.90
N ILE A 28 -25.05 6.72 -9.56
CA ILE A 28 -26.46 6.77 -9.12
C ILE A 28 -27.42 6.27 -10.20
N GLN A 29 -26.88 5.63 -11.24
CA GLN A 29 -27.66 4.99 -12.30
C GLN A 29 -28.49 3.84 -11.74
N SER A 30 -29.65 3.58 -12.36
CA SER A 30 -30.50 2.45 -11.97
C SER A 30 -29.87 1.08 -12.24
N ASP A 31 -28.94 0.99 -13.20
CA ASP A 31 -28.17 -0.20 -13.53
C ASP A 31 -26.68 0.12 -13.42
N ASP A 32 -26.04 -0.37 -12.36
CA ASP A 32 -24.64 -0.11 -12.03
C ASP A 32 -23.68 -1.19 -12.56
N ARG A 33 -24.18 -2.11 -13.40
CA ARG A 33 -23.35 -3.17 -14.00
C ARG A 33 -22.33 -2.57 -14.95
N VAL A 34 -21.07 -2.97 -14.83
CA VAL A 34 -19.92 -2.48 -15.64
C VAL A 34 -20.21 -2.47 -17.15
N VAL A 35 -20.96 -3.48 -17.62
CA VAL A 35 -21.31 -3.65 -19.04
C VAL A 35 -22.38 -2.68 -19.55
N ASN A 36 -23.18 -2.10 -18.66
CA ASN A 36 -24.34 -1.26 -18.98
C ASN A 36 -24.19 0.18 -18.49
N VAL A 37 -23.21 0.45 -17.61
CA VAL A 37 -22.94 1.77 -17.07
C VAL A 37 -22.66 2.76 -18.19
N GLU A 38 -23.36 3.89 -18.17
CA GLU A 38 -23.09 5.02 -19.03
C GLU A 38 -22.00 5.90 -18.39
N TRP A 39 -21.00 6.28 -19.19
CA TRP A 39 -19.76 6.90 -18.70
C TRP A 39 -19.72 8.41 -18.92
N ASP A 40 -20.88 9.06 -18.89
CA ASP A 40 -21.00 10.51 -18.97
C ASP A 40 -20.96 11.14 -17.57
N PHE A 41 -19.78 11.58 -17.15
CA PHE A 41 -19.58 12.20 -15.83
C PHE A 41 -20.12 13.63 -15.71
N GLU A 42 -20.55 14.25 -16.81
CA GLU A 42 -21.15 15.59 -16.81
C GLU A 42 -22.67 15.51 -16.54
N ASP A 43 -23.28 14.32 -16.69
CA ASP A 43 -24.69 14.10 -16.33
C ASP A 43 -24.85 13.81 -14.83
N GLU A 44 -25.34 14.82 -14.10
CA GLU A 44 -25.60 14.74 -12.66
C GLU A 44 -26.71 13.75 -12.26
N TYR A 45 -27.51 13.24 -13.21
CA TYR A 45 -28.50 12.19 -12.97
C TYR A 45 -27.89 10.78 -13.04
N LEU A 46 -26.72 10.63 -13.66
CA LEU A 46 -26.00 9.36 -13.78
C LEU A 46 -24.85 9.29 -12.77
N TRP A 47 -24.12 10.40 -12.61
CA TRP A 47 -22.94 10.48 -11.75
C TRP A 47 -23.00 11.70 -10.85
N LYS A 48 -23.07 11.45 -9.53
CA LYS A 48 -23.04 12.53 -8.56
C LYS A 48 -21.61 12.89 -8.18
N SER A 49 -21.17 14.08 -8.56
CA SER A 49 -19.82 14.56 -8.19
C SER A 49 -19.74 15.00 -6.73
N MET A 50 -18.60 14.76 -6.09
CA MET A 50 -18.26 15.37 -4.81
C MET A 50 -17.71 16.77 -5.04
N SER A 51 -18.07 17.72 -4.17
CA SER A 51 -17.54 19.08 -4.27
C SER A 51 -16.01 19.08 -4.12
N LYS A 52 -15.34 19.78 -5.05
CA LYS A 52 -13.88 19.94 -5.09
C LYS A 52 -13.33 20.58 -3.81
N GLN A 53 -14.12 21.41 -3.14
CA GLN A 53 -13.72 22.03 -1.87
C GLN A 53 -13.53 20.98 -0.77
N TYR A 54 -14.43 19.98 -0.71
CA TYR A 54 -14.28 18.88 0.23
C TYR A 54 -13.06 18.03 -0.11
N ILE A 55 -12.86 17.71 -1.39
CA ILE A 55 -11.69 16.93 -1.84
C ILE A 55 -10.39 17.67 -1.46
N ASN A 56 -10.30 18.98 -1.72
CA ASN A 56 -9.12 19.77 -1.38
C ASN A 56 -8.92 19.98 0.12
N SER A 57 -9.99 19.87 0.92
CA SER A 57 -9.91 19.95 2.38
C SER A 57 -9.45 18.64 3.02
N LEU A 58 -9.45 17.53 2.26
CA LEU A 58 -8.90 16.27 2.72
C LEU A 58 -7.41 16.49 2.97
N GLN A 59 -7.01 16.35 4.23
CA GLN A 59 -5.60 16.23 4.52
C GLN A 59 -5.11 14.88 3.98
N PRO A 60 -3.91 14.81 3.39
CA PRO A 60 -3.25 13.54 3.16
C PRO A 60 -3.32 12.76 4.47
N SER A 61 -3.77 11.50 4.41
CA SER A 61 -3.77 10.69 5.61
C SER A 61 -2.32 10.51 6.05
N ASN A 62 -1.89 11.25 7.06
CA ASN A 62 -0.63 10.99 7.76
C ASN A 62 -0.64 9.58 8.42
N GLY A 63 -1.80 8.92 8.43
CA GLY A 63 -1.95 7.50 8.70
C GLY A 63 -2.17 6.70 7.42
N VAL A 64 -1.18 5.89 7.06
CA VAL A 64 -1.35 4.45 6.78
C VAL A 64 -2.69 4.02 6.16
N GLY A 65 -2.83 4.15 4.85
CA GLY A 65 -3.83 3.34 4.16
C GLY A 65 -3.31 1.91 4.06
N TYR A 66 -3.51 1.04 5.07
CA TYR A 66 -3.15 -0.40 5.09
C TYR A 66 -1.71 -0.81 4.66
N LEU A 67 -0.87 0.14 4.28
CA LEU A 67 0.55 0.05 4.03
C LEU A 67 1.17 1.02 5.03
N MET A 68 1.88 0.45 6.00
CA MET A 68 2.53 1.07 7.15
C MET A 68 2.97 2.52 6.87
N PRO A 69 2.84 3.46 7.83
CA PRO A 69 3.31 4.82 7.59
C PRO A 69 4.78 4.70 7.23
N SER A 70 5.21 5.42 6.20
CA SER A 70 6.65 5.65 6.02
C SER A 70 7.10 6.35 7.29
N SER A 71 7.59 5.56 8.24
CA SER A 71 8.25 6.06 9.41
C SER A 71 9.37 6.95 8.90
N THR A 72 9.56 8.11 9.52
CA THR A 72 10.70 9.00 9.23
C THR A 72 12.02 8.39 9.75
N LEU A 73 12.10 7.06 9.79
CA LEU A 73 13.26 6.31 10.20
C LEU A 73 14.20 6.27 9.00
N ASN A 74 15.41 6.79 9.19
CA ASN A 74 16.48 6.52 8.25
C ASN A 74 16.88 5.06 8.40
N VAL A 75 16.29 4.20 7.56
CA VAL A 75 16.51 2.74 7.59
C VAL A 75 18.00 2.41 7.52
N ALA A 76 18.80 3.18 6.76
CA ALA A 76 20.23 2.96 6.63
C ALA A 76 21.01 3.26 7.93
N ASP A 77 20.57 4.23 8.73
CA ASP A 77 21.21 4.55 10.01
C ASP A 77 20.79 3.55 11.11
N GLU A 78 19.52 3.14 11.11
CA GLU A 78 19.02 2.08 12.00
C GLU A 78 19.69 0.73 11.71
N GLU A 79 19.84 0.37 10.44
CA GLU A 79 20.55 -0.85 10.01
C GLU A 79 22.00 -0.86 10.51
N LYS A 80 22.75 0.23 10.29
CA LYS A 80 24.14 0.37 10.78
C LYS A 80 24.21 0.26 12.30
N THR A 81 23.24 0.85 13.00
CA THR A 81 23.19 0.82 14.46
C THR A 81 22.94 -0.60 14.97
N LEU A 82 21.97 -1.30 14.38
CA LEU A 82 21.68 -2.70 14.70
C LEU A 82 22.86 -3.61 14.39
N GLU A 83 23.49 -3.44 13.24
CA GLU A 83 24.67 -4.21 12.85
C GLU A 83 25.81 -4.03 13.86
N LYS A 84 26.09 -2.80 14.28
CA LYS A 84 27.11 -2.50 15.28
C LYS A 84 26.81 -3.19 16.61
N ILE A 85 25.57 -3.07 17.11
CA ILE A 85 25.14 -3.72 18.36
C ILE A 85 25.32 -5.24 18.29
N LEU A 86 24.94 -5.84 17.15
CA LEU A 86 25.08 -7.28 16.94
C LEU A 86 26.55 -7.71 16.90
N ARG A 87 27.41 -6.97 16.17
CA ARG A 87 28.85 -7.23 16.12
C ARG A 87 29.48 -7.17 17.52
N ASP A 88 29.16 -6.16 18.30
CA ASP A 88 29.70 -5.99 19.66
C ASP A 88 29.25 -7.13 20.58
N LYS A 89 27.97 -7.53 20.50
CA LYS A 89 27.44 -8.67 21.27
C LYS A 89 28.11 -9.98 20.86
N VAL A 90 28.20 -10.27 19.58
CA VAL A 90 28.84 -11.50 19.07
C VAL A 90 30.32 -11.55 19.46
N ALA A 91 31.04 -10.44 19.34
CA ALA A 91 32.43 -10.34 19.77
C ALA A 91 32.58 -10.53 21.29
N GLY A 92 31.67 -9.96 22.08
CA GLY A 92 31.63 -10.16 23.53
C GLY A 92 31.42 -11.63 23.92
N ILE A 93 30.47 -12.31 23.27
CA ILE A 93 30.24 -13.75 23.49
C ILE A 93 31.49 -14.54 23.09
N ARG A 94 32.07 -14.32 21.90
CA ARG A 94 33.29 -15.01 21.45
C ARG A 94 34.47 -14.86 22.42
N LYS A 95 34.64 -13.67 23.01
CA LYS A 95 35.68 -13.40 24.02
C LYS A 95 35.39 -14.11 25.35
N ASN A 96 34.14 -14.12 25.79
CA ASN A 96 33.75 -14.68 27.09
C ASN A 96 33.65 -16.21 27.09
N ASP A 97 33.29 -16.82 25.95
CA ASP A 97 33.18 -18.28 25.79
C ASP A 97 34.53 -18.98 25.50
N GLY A 98 35.65 -18.27 25.65
CA GLY A 98 36.98 -18.85 25.54
C GLY A 98 37.33 -19.44 24.16
N GLY A 99 36.66 -19.00 23.09
CA GLY A 99 36.91 -19.49 21.73
C GLY A 99 36.05 -20.67 21.26
N ASN A 100 35.06 -21.13 22.02
CA ASN A 100 34.16 -22.22 21.60
C ASN A 100 33.20 -21.87 20.44
N LEU A 101 33.21 -20.62 19.98
CA LEU A 101 32.47 -20.15 18.80
C LEU A 101 33.40 -19.83 17.62
N ALA A 102 34.65 -20.30 17.66
CA ALA A 102 35.55 -20.24 16.52
C ALA A 102 34.91 -20.98 15.33
N THR A 103 34.73 -20.26 14.24
CA THR A 103 34.26 -20.84 12.98
C THR A 103 35.47 -21.22 12.14
N HIS A 104 35.31 -22.16 11.21
CA HIS A 104 36.39 -22.55 10.29
C HIS A 104 37.00 -21.34 9.52
N TRP A 105 36.23 -20.25 9.36
CA TRP A 105 36.66 -19.00 8.74
C TRP A 105 37.68 -18.19 9.54
N ASP A 106 37.81 -18.43 10.85
CA ASP A 106 38.78 -17.72 11.70
C ASP A 106 40.21 -18.31 11.56
N HIS A 107 40.38 -19.40 10.80
CA HIS A 107 41.65 -20.11 10.56
C HIS A 107 42.21 -19.94 9.14
N GLN A 108 41.64 -19.05 8.33
CA GLN A 108 42.05 -18.76 6.95
C GLN A 108 42.64 -17.36 6.87
#